data_AF-T0KVZ6-F1
#
_entry.id   AF-T0KVZ6-F1
#
_cell.length_a   1.000
_cell.length_b   1.000
_cell.length_c   1.000
_cell.angle_alpha   90.00
_cell.angle_beta   90.00
_cell.angle_gamma   90.00
#
_symmetry.space_group_name_H-M   'P 1'
#
loop_
_entity.id
_entity.type
_entity.pdbx_description
1 polymer ?
#
loop_
_entity_poly.entity_id
_entity_poly.type
_entity_poly.pdbx_seq_one_letter_code
_entity_poly.pdbx_strand_id
1 'polypeptide(L)'
;MYCEVAVGESLFVTKEYAKTLHTPDKFNSFIINEKNDQFDLLINNEEFDIKNFSYIIKDQNRVLPLYEVTFEYDEELERKSKGVFICERCKIYQSVSFCPSERANFCEKCDEEVHCDEFHKRHDRYYFNKVGKKRFIYCLIHPETMVEYFCMDCIIPICTKCKISGNHSELPNSSHGLIRYLEACDKLTKSVKESNNGLQPSMEKIANSIERFKKECFEWKNKISNVRQKIEAQ
;
A
#
# COMPACT_ATOMS: atom_id res chain seq x y z
N MET A 1 9.06 -10.78 -14.99
CA MET A 1 8.77 -10.55 -16.41
C MET A 1 7.48 -9.76 -16.53
N TYR A 2 7.53 -8.57 -17.13
CA TYR A 2 6.36 -7.76 -17.46
C TYR A 2 6.05 -7.97 -18.95
N CYS A 3 4.79 -8.25 -19.28
CA CYS A 3 4.38 -8.56 -20.65
C CYS A 3 3.02 -7.95 -20.97
N GLU A 4 2.84 -7.57 -22.23
CA GLU A 4 1.54 -7.29 -22.82
C GLU A 4 0.98 -8.57 -23.43
N VAL A 5 -0.32 -8.80 -23.26
CA VAL A 5 -0.93 -10.09 -23.54
C VAL A 5 -2.22 -9.89 -24.34
N ALA A 6 -2.23 -10.40 -25.58
CA ALA A 6 -3.37 -10.30 -26.48
C ALA A 6 -4.36 -11.46 -26.29
N VAL A 7 -5.32 -11.29 -25.38
CA VAL A 7 -6.31 -12.32 -25.02
C VAL A 7 -7.29 -12.65 -26.17
N GLY A 8 -7.79 -11.65 -26.91
CA GLY A 8 -8.78 -11.88 -27.97
C GLY A 8 -10.11 -12.43 -27.44
N GLU A 9 -10.87 -13.15 -28.28
CA GLU A 9 -12.14 -13.77 -27.86
C GLU A 9 -11.89 -14.95 -26.93
N SER A 10 -12.53 -14.92 -25.76
CA SER A 10 -12.29 -15.90 -24.71
C SER A 10 -13.48 -16.83 -24.48
N LEU A 11 -13.21 -18.12 -24.29
CA LEU A 11 -14.21 -19.13 -23.94
C LEU A 11 -14.06 -19.55 -22.47
N PHE A 12 -15.15 -19.50 -21.70
CA PHE A 12 -15.15 -20.01 -20.34
C PHE A 12 -15.20 -21.54 -20.35
N VAL A 13 -14.24 -22.19 -19.70
CA VAL A 13 -14.10 -23.66 -19.67
C VAL A 13 -13.58 -24.13 -18.31
N THR A 14 -13.66 -25.44 -18.05
CA THR A 14 -13.04 -26.03 -16.86
C THR A 14 -11.51 -26.11 -17.00
N LYS A 15 -10.81 -26.19 -15.87
CA LYS A 15 -9.34 -26.24 -15.85
C LYS A 15 -8.77 -27.44 -16.61
N GLU A 16 -9.44 -28.58 -16.54
CA GLU A 16 -9.06 -29.82 -17.22
C GLU A 16 -9.18 -29.68 -18.74
N TYR A 17 -10.26 -29.04 -19.19
CA TYR A 17 -10.51 -28.77 -20.61
C TYR A 17 -9.46 -27.82 -21.18
N ALA A 18 -9.16 -26.72 -20.48
CA ALA A 18 -8.16 -25.75 -20.92
C ALA A 18 -6.75 -26.35 -21.05
N LYS A 19 -6.38 -27.35 -20.23
CA LYS A 19 -5.09 -28.02 -20.32
C LYS A 19 -4.99 -28.94 -21.53
N THR A 20 -6.02 -29.73 -21.79
CA THR A 20 -5.97 -30.81 -22.79
C THR A 20 -6.27 -30.36 -24.21
N LEU A 21 -7.16 -29.37 -24.42
CA LEU A 21 -7.68 -29.05 -25.74
C LEU A 21 -7.20 -27.69 -26.25
N HIS A 22 -6.95 -27.57 -27.56
CA HIS A 22 -6.66 -26.27 -28.19
C HIS A 22 -7.92 -25.40 -28.25
N THR A 23 -7.75 -24.08 -28.31
CA THR A 23 -8.87 -23.14 -28.45
C THR A 23 -9.62 -23.43 -29.76
N PRO A 24 -10.96 -23.60 -29.74
CA PRO A 24 -11.75 -23.84 -30.95
C PRO A 24 -11.64 -22.70 -31.97
N ASP A 25 -11.90 -23.01 -33.24
CA ASP A 25 -11.92 -22.03 -34.33
C ASP A 25 -12.92 -20.91 -34.02
N LYS A 26 -12.40 -19.71 -33.75
CA LYS A 26 -13.02 -18.42 -33.34
C LYS A 26 -12.55 -17.92 -31.97
N PHE A 27 -12.20 -18.81 -31.05
CA PHE A 27 -11.68 -18.40 -29.75
C PHE A 27 -10.15 -18.36 -29.74
N ASN A 28 -9.61 -17.52 -28.86
CA ASN A 28 -8.19 -17.21 -28.80
C ASN A 28 -7.58 -17.48 -27.42
N SER A 29 -8.40 -17.44 -26.38
CA SER A 29 -8.00 -17.81 -25.03
C SER A 29 -9.13 -18.51 -24.29
N PHE A 30 -8.77 -19.16 -23.19
CA PHE A 30 -9.71 -19.70 -22.24
C PHE A 30 -9.77 -18.82 -21.00
N ILE A 31 -10.95 -18.70 -20.39
CA ILE A 31 -11.10 -18.19 -19.03
C ILE A 31 -11.46 -19.39 -18.15
N ILE A 32 -10.73 -19.55 -17.05
CA ILE A 32 -11.03 -20.57 -16.05
C ILE A 32 -11.25 -19.90 -14.70
N ASN A 33 -12.01 -20.56 -13.83
CA ASN A 33 -12.11 -20.21 -12.41
C ASN A 33 -11.19 -21.17 -11.63
N GLU A 34 -10.26 -20.62 -10.86
CA GLU A 34 -9.29 -21.39 -10.08
C GLU A 34 -9.90 -22.06 -8.85
N LYS A 35 -11.07 -21.59 -8.38
CA LYS A 35 -11.73 -22.09 -7.17
C LYS A 35 -12.88 -23.06 -7.43
N ASN A 36 -13.57 -22.93 -8.56
CA ASN A 36 -14.73 -23.77 -8.90
C ASN A 36 -14.57 -24.36 -10.30
N ASP A 37 -14.58 -25.69 -10.39
CA ASP A 37 -14.51 -26.44 -11.65
C ASP A 37 -15.87 -26.54 -12.36
N GLN A 38 -16.97 -26.21 -11.68
CA GLN A 38 -18.31 -26.24 -12.26
C GLN A 38 -18.71 -24.86 -12.80
N PHE A 39 -19.56 -24.86 -13.84
CA PHE A 39 -20.25 -23.70 -14.43
C PHE A 39 -21.25 -23.05 -13.42
N ASP A 40 -20.88 -22.97 -12.15
CA ASP A 40 -21.68 -22.49 -11.02
C ASP A 40 -21.91 -20.97 -11.03
N LEU A 41 -21.47 -20.31 -12.10
CA LEU A 41 -21.59 -18.88 -12.38
C LEU A 41 -23.03 -18.33 -12.30
N LEU A 42 -24.05 -19.20 -12.26
CA LEU A 42 -25.46 -18.80 -12.31
C LEU A 42 -26.30 -19.30 -11.11
N ILE A 43 -25.75 -20.08 -10.18
CA ILE A 43 -26.59 -20.80 -9.19
C ILE A 43 -26.32 -20.35 -7.74
N ASN A 44 -25.07 -20.02 -7.39
CA ASN A 44 -24.72 -19.75 -5.99
C ASN A 44 -24.38 -18.27 -5.75
N ASN A 45 -25.05 -17.70 -4.74
CA ASN A 45 -24.98 -16.30 -4.32
C ASN A 45 -23.67 -15.94 -3.59
N GLU A 46 -22.53 -16.43 -4.06
CA GLU A 46 -21.25 -16.00 -3.54
C GLU A 46 -20.77 -14.75 -4.31
N GLU A 47 -20.14 -13.82 -3.60
CA GLU A 47 -19.60 -12.60 -4.19
C GLU A 47 -18.68 -12.96 -5.37
N PHE A 48 -18.95 -12.36 -6.53
CA PHE A 48 -18.18 -12.54 -7.75
C PHE A 48 -16.80 -11.91 -7.59
N ASP A 49 -15.83 -12.68 -7.08
CA ASP A 49 -14.45 -12.20 -6.96
C ASP A 49 -13.67 -12.49 -8.24
N ILE A 50 -13.46 -11.42 -9.02
CA ILE A 50 -12.72 -11.41 -10.29
C ILE A 50 -11.30 -12.01 -10.13
N LYS A 51 -10.72 -11.96 -8.92
CA LYS A 51 -9.38 -12.51 -8.64
C LYS A 51 -9.29 -14.02 -8.78
N ASN A 52 -10.43 -14.72 -8.80
CA ASN A 52 -10.47 -16.17 -8.94
C ASN A 52 -10.39 -16.62 -10.41
N PHE A 53 -10.43 -15.71 -11.37
CA PHE A 53 -10.40 -16.05 -12.79
C PHE A 53 -9.00 -15.83 -13.38
N SER A 54 -8.57 -16.77 -14.22
CA SER A 54 -7.30 -16.69 -14.93
C SER A 54 -7.52 -16.94 -16.42
N TYR A 55 -6.72 -16.25 -17.25
CA TYR A 55 -6.68 -16.48 -18.69
C TYR A 55 -5.63 -17.53 -19.01
N ILE A 56 -5.99 -18.48 -19.86
CA ILE A 56 -5.06 -19.45 -20.44
C ILE A 56 -4.90 -19.16 -21.92
N ILE A 57 -3.66 -18.88 -22.31
CA ILE A 57 -3.27 -18.52 -23.68
C ILE A 57 -2.28 -19.56 -24.16
N LYS A 58 -2.64 -20.28 -25.23
CA LYS A 58 -1.80 -21.35 -25.78
C LYS A 58 -0.84 -20.87 -26.87
N ASP A 59 -1.16 -19.75 -27.51
CA ASP A 59 -0.35 -19.15 -28.56
C ASP A 59 0.68 -18.18 -27.95
N GLN A 60 1.95 -18.57 -28.00
CA GLN A 60 3.05 -17.78 -27.44
C GLN A 60 3.25 -16.46 -28.19
N ASN A 61 2.85 -16.37 -29.46
CA ASN A 61 2.99 -15.14 -30.26
C ASN A 61 2.08 -14.01 -29.77
N ARG A 62 1.14 -14.30 -28.88
CA ARG A 62 0.24 -13.33 -28.24
C ARG A 62 0.79 -12.72 -26.96
N VAL A 63 1.93 -13.20 -26.49
CA VAL A 63 2.61 -12.68 -25.33
C VAL A 63 3.79 -11.85 -25.83
N LEU A 64 3.75 -10.54 -25.57
CA LEU A 64 4.84 -9.62 -25.88
C LEU A 64 5.60 -9.32 -24.58
N PRO A 65 6.78 -9.93 -24.34
CA PRO A 65 7.62 -9.58 -23.21
C PRO A 65 8.12 -8.14 -23.40
N LEU A 66 7.84 -7.26 -22.44
CA LEU A 66 8.28 -5.87 -22.48
C LEU A 66 9.55 -5.68 -21.64
N TYR A 67 9.56 -6.25 -20.44
CA TYR A 67 10.67 -6.11 -19.51
C TYR A 67 10.94 -7.42 -18.78
N GLU A 68 12.20 -7.81 -18.75
CA GLU A 68 12.70 -8.80 -17.80
C GLU A 68 13.14 -8.05 -16.54
N VAL A 69 12.52 -8.38 -15.41
CA VAL A 69 12.85 -7.75 -14.12
C VAL A 69 13.54 -8.82 -13.29
N THR A 70 14.85 -8.66 -13.14
CA THR A 70 15.68 -9.41 -12.20
C THR A 70 15.92 -8.55 -10.98
N PHE A 71 15.66 -9.09 -9.79
CA PHE A 71 15.99 -8.44 -8.53
C PHE A 71 16.93 -9.35 -7.75
N GLU A 72 17.96 -8.75 -7.18
CA GLU A 72 18.84 -9.41 -6.22
C GLU A 72 18.30 -9.12 -4.82
N TYR A 73 18.15 -10.17 -4.01
CA TYR A 73 17.71 -10.02 -2.63
C TYR A 73 18.93 -9.77 -1.74
N ASP A 74 19.07 -8.52 -1.30
CA ASP A 74 20.01 -8.14 -0.26
C ASP A 74 19.26 -8.07 1.08
N GLU A 75 19.52 -9.03 1.97
CA GLU A 75 18.87 -9.10 3.28
C GLU A 75 19.16 -7.87 4.16
N GLU A 76 20.37 -7.29 4.06
CA GLU A 76 20.72 -6.12 4.84
C GLU A 76 20.01 -4.88 4.32
N LEU A 77 19.98 -4.70 2.99
CA LEU A 77 19.28 -3.61 2.34
C LEU A 77 17.77 -3.76 2.53
N GLU A 78 17.22 -4.97 2.49
CA GLU A 78 15.82 -5.24 2.78
C GLU A 78 15.48 -4.96 4.25
N ARG A 79 16.35 -5.35 5.19
CA ARG A 79 16.18 -5.05 6.63
C ARG A 79 16.21 -3.54 6.90
N LYS A 80 17.06 -2.79 6.18
CA LYS A 80 17.09 -1.30 6.20
C LYS A 80 15.84 -0.70 5.52
N SER A 81 15.41 -1.26 4.39
CA SER A 81 14.33 -0.77 3.54
C SER A 81 12.93 -1.05 4.09
N LYS A 82 12.72 -2.21 4.75
CA LYS A 82 11.45 -2.61 5.37
C LYS A 82 11.09 -1.81 6.62
N GLY A 83 11.90 -0.83 7.05
CA GLY A 83 11.56 0.01 8.20
C GLY A 83 11.36 -0.80 9.48
N VAL A 84 12.06 -1.94 9.60
CA VAL A 84 12.28 -2.56 10.90
C VAL A 84 13.39 -1.74 11.53
N PHE A 85 13.03 -0.56 12.06
CA PHE A 85 13.91 0.19 12.94
C PHE A 85 14.27 -0.79 14.05
N ILE A 86 15.48 -1.34 14.01
CA ILE A 86 16.00 -2.17 15.10
C ILE A 86 16.47 -1.19 16.16
N CYS A 87 16.30 -1.56 17.43
CA CYS A 87 16.76 -0.75 18.53
C CYS A 87 18.25 -0.48 18.37
N GLU A 88 18.63 0.79 18.36
CA GLU A 88 20.01 1.18 18.13
C GLU A 88 20.92 0.85 19.30
N ARG A 89 20.34 0.62 20.48
CA ARG A 89 21.06 0.24 21.69
C ARG A 89 21.33 -1.25 21.76
N CYS A 90 20.30 -2.10 21.68
CA CYS A 90 20.49 -3.55 21.80
C CYS A 90 20.75 -4.26 20.47
N LYS A 91 20.43 -3.63 19.32
CA LYS A 91 20.55 -4.21 17.97
C LYS A 91 19.82 -5.55 17.76
N ILE A 92 18.92 -5.92 18.67
CA ILE A 92 18.22 -7.22 18.69
C ILE A 92 16.72 -7.04 18.43
N TYR A 93 16.08 -6.19 19.23
CA TYR A 93 14.63 -6.04 19.20
C TYR A 93 14.18 -4.93 18.27
N GLN A 94 12.96 -5.04 17.76
CA GLN A 94 12.33 -3.98 16.99
C GLN A 94 12.10 -2.73 17.87
N SER A 95 12.41 -1.57 17.32
CA SER A 95 12.15 -0.27 17.92
C SER A 95 10.66 0.07 17.88
N VAL A 96 10.20 0.63 18.98
CA VAL A 96 8.82 1.11 19.18
C VAL A 96 8.77 2.62 19.31
N SER A 97 9.89 3.25 19.70
CA SER A 97 10.03 4.69 19.89
C SER A 97 11.24 5.25 19.17
N PHE A 98 11.19 6.56 18.92
CA PHE A 98 12.31 7.38 18.51
C PHE A 98 12.45 8.57 19.45
N CYS A 99 13.68 8.84 19.89
CA CYS A 99 14.03 9.99 20.69
C CYS A 99 14.90 10.95 19.86
N PRO A 100 14.43 12.18 19.55
CA PRO A 100 15.22 13.13 18.76
C PRO A 100 16.46 13.64 19.49
N SER A 101 16.42 13.73 20.82
CA SER A 101 17.57 14.16 21.62
C SER A 101 18.73 13.17 21.50
N GLU A 102 18.43 11.87 21.61
CA GLU A 102 19.40 10.79 21.42
C GLU A 102 19.68 10.50 19.94
N ARG A 103 18.84 11.03 19.04
CA ARG A 103 18.83 10.71 17.61
C ARG A 103 18.79 9.20 17.33
N ALA A 104 18.13 8.45 18.19
CA ALA A 104 18.17 6.99 18.19
C ALA A 104 16.78 6.35 18.32
N ASN A 105 16.63 5.18 17.71
CA ASN A 105 15.45 4.33 17.82
C ASN A 105 15.59 3.32 18.97
N PHE A 106 14.56 3.17 19.81
CA PHE A 106 14.60 2.27 20.97
C PHE A 106 13.47 1.22 20.94
N CYS A 107 13.78 -0.01 21.37
CA CYS A 107 12.76 -0.97 21.78
C CYS A 107 12.23 -0.59 23.16
N GLU A 108 11.10 -1.17 23.56
CA GLU A 108 10.41 -0.84 24.82
C GLU A 108 11.34 -0.88 26.04
N LYS A 109 12.10 -1.98 26.20
CA LYS A 109 13.06 -2.14 27.30
C LYS A 109 14.15 -1.08 27.29
N CYS A 110 14.75 -0.83 26.13
CA CYS A 110 15.84 0.15 26.02
C CYS A 110 15.34 1.59 26.18
N ASP A 111 14.10 1.89 25.78
CA ASP A 111 13.47 3.20 26.01
C ASP A 111 13.33 3.47 27.50
N GLU A 112 12.84 2.50 28.27
CA GLU A 112 12.68 2.62 29.72
C GLU A 112 14.02 2.78 30.44
N GLU A 113 15.03 2.00 30.04
CA GLU A 113 16.36 2.07 30.65
C GLU A 113 17.08 3.40 30.36
N VAL A 114 16.94 3.96 29.15
CA VAL A 114 17.56 5.25 28.80
C VAL A 114 16.80 6.42 29.43
N HIS A 115 15.48 6.33 29.52
CA HIS A 115 14.64 7.41 30.06
C HIS A 115 14.19 7.13 31.49
N CYS A 116 15.07 6.54 32.32
CA CYS A 116 14.77 6.19 33.71
C CYS A 116 15.01 7.35 34.68
N ASP A 117 15.94 8.25 34.36
CA ASP A 117 16.38 9.36 35.20
C ASP A 117 15.71 10.69 34.82
N GLU A 118 15.71 11.64 35.76
CA GLU A 118 15.04 12.95 35.61
C GLU A 118 15.65 13.84 34.52
N PHE A 119 16.86 13.56 34.05
CA PHE A 119 17.45 14.28 32.93
C PHE A 119 16.85 13.77 31.61
N HIS A 120 16.95 12.47 31.35
CA HIS A 120 16.51 11.90 30.08
C HIS A 120 14.97 11.83 29.95
N LYS A 121 14.20 11.76 31.05
CA LYS A 121 12.72 11.85 30.97
C LYS A 121 12.18 13.10 30.29
N ARG A 122 12.96 14.18 30.25
CA ARG A 122 12.60 15.44 29.58
C ARG A 122 12.72 15.36 28.05
N HIS A 123 13.32 14.29 27.51
CA HIS A 123 13.44 14.11 26.08
C HIS A 123 12.08 13.79 25.45
N ASP A 124 11.82 14.40 24.30
CA ASP A 124 10.65 14.09 23.50
C ASP A 124 10.76 12.66 22.96
N ARG A 125 9.67 11.89 23.05
CA ARG A 125 9.61 10.50 22.58
C ARG A 125 8.45 10.30 21.64
N TYR A 126 8.75 9.77 20.47
CA TYR A 126 7.77 9.53 19.42
C TYR A 126 7.58 8.03 19.22
N TYR A 127 6.43 7.52 19.64
CA TYR A 127 6.08 6.11 19.47
C TYR A 127 5.49 5.86 18.07
N PHE A 128 6.07 4.91 17.33
CA PHE A 128 5.73 4.68 15.93
C PHE A 128 4.29 4.24 15.70
N ASN A 129 3.66 3.61 16.70
CA ASN A 129 2.24 3.24 16.66
C ASN A 129 1.30 4.46 16.59
N LYS A 130 1.71 5.61 17.13
CA LYS A 130 0.89 6.83 17.17
C LYS A 130 1.16 7.75 15.98
N VAL A 131 2.43 7.97 15.69
CA VAL A 131 2.83 8.99 14.70
C VAL A 131 3.15 8.41 13.32
N GLY A 132 3.30 7.09 13.23
CA GLY A 132 3.69 6.39 12.02
C GLY A 132 5.19 6.46 11.77
N LYS A 133 5.73 5.36 11.23
CA LYS A 133 7.16 5.18 10.94
C LYS A 133 7.73 6.16 9.91
N LYS A 134 6.89 6.66 9.00
CA LYS A 134 7.30 7.48 7.85
C LYS A 134 7.71 8.92 8.22
N ARG A 135 7.56 9.33 9.48
CA ARG A 135 7.96 10.65 9.96
C ARG A 135 9.45 10.76 10.31
N PHE A 136 10.16 9.64 10.34
CA PHE A 136 11.58 9.58 10.69
C PHE A 136 12.33 8.99 9.50
N ILE A 137 12.95 9.85 8.70
CA ILE A 137 13.64 9.48 7.47
C ILE A 137 15.09 9.96 7.51
N TYR A 138 15.96 9.22 6.83
CA TYR A 138 17.36 9.59 6.64
C TYR A 138 17.52 10.38 5.33
N CYS A 139 18.54 11.23 5.29
CA CYS A 139 18.82 12.02 4.10
C CYS A 139 19.33 11.14 2.96
N LEU A 140 18.87 11.40 1.73
CA LEU A 140 19.31 10.68 0.53
C LEU A 140 20.80 10.90 0.22
N ILE A 141 21.31 12.11 0.51
CA ILE A 141 22.73 12.48 0.27
C ILE A 141 23.59 12.06 1.45
N HIS A 142 23.04 12.08 2.66
CA HIS A 142 23.73 11.72 3.90
C HIS A 142 22.97 10.60 4.62
N PRO A 143 23.11 9.33 4.20
CA PRO A 143 22.32 8.22 4.74
C PRO A 143 22.47 8.00 6.25
N GLU A 144 23.58 8.45 6.82
CA GLU A 144 23.84 8.36 8.26
C GLU A 144 23.17 9.47 9.08
N THR A 145 22.61 10.49 8.43
CA THR A 145 22.08 11.68 9.11
C THR A 145 20.58 11.80 8.86
N MET A 146 19.82 11.87 9.95
CA MET A 146 18.37 12.08 9.90
C MET A 146 18.01 13.45 9.33
N VAL A 147 16.89 13.50 8.62
CA VAL A 147 16.25 14.75 8.21
C VAL A 147 15.69 15.47 9.44
N GLU A 148 16.06 16.74 9.60
CA GLU A 148 15.54 17.59 10.68
C GLU A 148 14.71 18.76 10.15
N TYR A 149 14.95 19.18 8.91
CA TYR A 149 14.34 20.36 8.31
C TYR A 149 13.59 20.01 7.04
N PHE A 150 12.66 20.87 6.66
CA PHE A 150 12.00 20.87 5.37
C PHE A 150 12.15 22.25 4.74
N CYS A 151 12.64 22.29 3.51
CA CYS A 151 12.74 23.52 2.75
C CYS A 151 11.41 23.82 2.05
N MET A 152 10.84 24.98 2.35
CA MET A 152 9.57 25.41 1.75
C MET A 152 9.72 25.90 0.31
N ASP A 153 10.91 26.38 -0.08
CA ASP A 153 11.16 26.84 -1.44
C ASP A 153 11.48 25.69 -2.41
N CYS A 154 12.40 24.80 -2.02
CA CYS A 154 12.75 23.62 -2.82
C CYS A 154 11.76 22.45 -2.69
N ILE A 155 10.88 22.45 -1.69
CA ILE A 155 9.93 21.36 -1.40
C ILE A 155 10.65 20.01 -1.16
N ILE A 156 11.75 20.03 -0.40
CA ILE A 156 12.53 18.82 -0.08
C ILE A 156 12.91 18.71 1.41
N PRO A 157 13.02 17.48 1.94
CA PRO A 157 13.56 17.23 3.27
C PRO A 157 15.08 17.40 3.32
N ILE A 158 15.58 17.98 4.42
CA ILE A 158 16.97 18.40 4.59
C ILE A 158 17.50 17.94 5.96
N CYS A 159 18.70 17.35 5.98
CA CYS A 159 19.43 17.09 7.21
C CYS A 159 20.34 18.26 7.61
N THR A 160 20.86 18.22 8.83
CA THR A 160 21.81 19.21 9.36
C THR A 160 23.05 19.39 8.48
N LYS A 161 23.60 18.30 7.92
CA LYS A 161 24.77 18.36 7.01
C LYS A 161 24.44 19.13 5.73
N CYS A 162 23.28 18.90 5.11
CA CYS A 162 22.85 19.65 3.92
C CYS A 162 22.70 21.15 4.19
N LYS A 163 22.28 21.52 5.41
CA LYS A 163 22.11 22.91 5.85
C LYS A 163 23.44 23.63 6.13
N ILE A 164 24.42 22.94 6.71
CA ILE A 164 25.65 23.57 7.23
C ILE A 164 26.79 23.52 6.22
N SER A 165 26.91 22.44 5.44
CA SER A 165 28.05 22.19 4.57
C SER A 165 27.64 21.59 3.22
N GLY A 166 26.38 21.75 2.83
CA GLY A 166 25.83 21.13 1.63
C GLY A 166 25.09 22.12 0.74
N ASN A 167 24.19 21.60 -0.08
CA ASN A 167 23.49 22.39 -1.09
C ASN A 167 22.57 23.50 -0.54
N HIS A 168 22.38 23.60 0.78
CA HIS A 168 21.63 24.67 1.45
C HIS A 168 22.50 25.52 2.39
N SER A 169 23.83 25.37 2.35
CA SER A 169 24.76 26.32 2.99
C SER A 169 25.26 27.40 2.04
N GLU A 170 25.13 27.19 0.73
CA GLU A 170 25.61 28.11 -0.31
C GLU A 170 24.45 28.83 -1.01
N LEU A 171 24.72 30.03 -1.52
CA LEU A 171 23.76 30.78 -2.33
C LEU A 171 23.50 30.05 -3.67
N PRO A 172 22.25 30.04 -4.18
CA PRO A 172 21.10 30.82 -3.72
C PRO A 172 20.29 30.16 -2.59
N ASN A 173 20.55 28.89 -2.29
CA ASN A 173 19.69 28.09 -1.41
C ASN A 173 19.88 28.40 0.10
N SER A 174 20.94 29.10 0.47
CA SER A 174 21.23 29.48 1.86
C SER A 174 20.17 30.40 2.47
N SER A 175 19.39 31.13 1.66
CA SER A 175 18.32 32.02 2.13
C SER A 175 16.93 31.38 2.14
N HIS A 176 16.81 30.10 1.76
CA HIS A 176 15.52 29.42 1.72
C HIS A 176 14.91 29.23 3.12
N GLY A 177 13.59 29.30 3.19
CA GLY A 177 12.80 29.11 4.40
C GLY A 177 12.80 27.65 4.86
N LEU A 178 13.42 27.39 6.01
CA LEU A 178 13.47 26.07 6.63
C LEU A 178 12.55 26.00 7.85
N ILE A 179 11.68 24.99 7.88
CA ILE A 179 10.90 24.62 9.07
C ILE A 179 11.31 23.24 9.59
N ARG A 180 10.95 22.89 10.82
CA ARG A 180 11.22 21.54 11.34
C ARG A 180 10.42 20.50 10.53
N TYR A 181 11.05 19.39 10.19
CA TYR A 181 10.42 18.35 9.36
C TYR A 181 9.13 17.80 9.99
N LEU A 182 9.13 17.55 11.30
CA LEU A 182 7.94 17.09 12.02
C LEU A 182 6.79 18.11 11.97
N GLU A 183 7.10 19.41 12.04
CA GLU A 183 6.11 20.47 11.92
C GLU A 183 5.52 20.54 10.49
N ALA A 184 6.37 20.33 9.48
CA ALA A 184 5.93 20.22 8.08
C ALA A 184 4.97 19.04 7.89
N CYS A 185 5.27 17.88 8.48
CA CYS A 185 4.38 16.71 8.46
C CYS A 185 3.02 17.00 9.12
N ASP A 186 3.01 17.73 10.24
CA ASP A 186 1.76 18.08 10.92
C ASP A 186 0.94 19.10 10.12
N LYS A 187 1.58 20.11 9.54
CA LYS A 187 0.94 21.07 8.61
C LYS A 187 0.32 20.35 7.41
N LEU A 188 1.06 19.45 6.78
CA LEU A 188 0.56 18.64 5.67
C LEU A 188 -0.61 17.76 6.10
N THR A 189 -0.51 17.08 7.25
CA THR A 189 -1.58 16.22 7.76
C THR A 189 -2.86 17.02 8.01
N LYS A 190 -2.76 18.24 8.55
CA LYS A 190 -3.90 19.13 8.76
C LYS A 190 -4.51 19.58 7.43
N SER A 191 -3.69 20.06 6.50
CA SER A 191 -4.15 20.51 5.19
C SER A 191 -4.83 19.39 4.38
N VAL A 192 -4.30 18.18 4.41
CA VAL A 192 -4.92 17.00 3.77
C VAL A 192 -6.26 16.67 4.42
N LYS A 193 -6.36 16.70 5.75
CA LYS A 193 -7.63 16.47 6.46
C LYS A 193 -8.68 17.52 6.11
N GLU A 194 -8.30 18.80 6.13
CA GLU A 194 -9.17 19.92 5.76
C GLU A 194 -9.66 19.80 4.31
N SER A 195 -8.76 19.46 3.37
CA SER A 195 -9.12 19.23 1.96
C SER A 195 -10.07 18.04 1.81
N ASN A 196 -9.86 16.97 2.56
CA ASN A 196 -10.69 15.77 2.53
C ASN A 196 -12.08 15.99 3.15
N ASN A 197 -12.26 16.97 4.04
CA ASN A 197 -13.58 17.31 4.57
C ASN A 197 -14.56 17.70 3.46
N GLY A 198 -14.08 18.35 2.38
CA GLY A 198 -14.90 18.66 1.21
C GLY A 198 -15.35 17.42 0.41
N LEU A 199 -14.63 16.30 0.52
CA LEU A 199 -14.95 15.03 -0.13
C LEU A 199 -15.88 14.15 0.71
N GLN A 200 -16.00 14.39 2.02
CA GLN A 200 -16.87 13.63 2.91
C GLN A 200 -18.33 13.53 2.40
N PRO A 201 -18.98 14.61 1.94
CA PRO A 201 -20.36 14.51 1.47
C PRO A 201 -20.51 13.62 0.23
N SER A 202 -19.51 13.61 -0.65
CA SER A 202 -19.48 12.74 -1.83
C SER A 202 -19.26 11.27 -1.44
N MET A 203 -18.37 11.01 -0.48
CA MET A 203 -18.16 9.68 0.07
C MET A 203 -19.43 9.12 0.74
N GLU A 204 -20.13 9.92 1.53
CA GLU A 204 -21.41 9.55 2.15
C GLU A 204 -22.50 9.28 1.11
N LYS A 205 -22.62 10.13 0.07
CA LYS A 205 -23.57 9.89 -1.03
C LYS A 205 -23.30 8.59 -1.76
N ILE A 206 -22.03 8.27 -2.03
CA ILE A 206 -21.63 7.02 -2.67
C ILE A 206 -21.94 5.84 -1.73
N ALA A 207 -21.61 5.93 -0.45
CA ALA A 207 -21.89 4.90 0.54
C ALA A 207 -23.40 4.61 0.64
N ASN A 208 -24.23 5.64 0.74
CA ASN A 208 -25.69 5.51 0.75
C ASN A 208 -26.23 4.91 -0.56
N SER A 209 -25.63 5.26 -1.70
CA SER A 209 -26.03 4.69 -3.00
C SER A 209 -25.68 3.20 -3.10
N ILE A 210 -24.52 2.80 -2.58
CA ILE A 210 -24.10 1.40 -2.48
C ILE A 210 -25.05 0.63 -1.55
N GLU A 211 -25.40 1.20 -0.39
CA GLU A 211 -26.31 0.56 0.56
C GLU A 211 -27.71 0.37 -0.05
N ARG A 212 -28.24 1.41 -0.73
CA ARG A 212 -29.51 1.31 -1.46
C ARG A 212 -29.46 0.22 -2.53
N PHE A 213 -28.41 0.18 -3.34
CA PHE A 213 -28.25 -0.85 -4.38
C PHE A 213 -28.19 -2.26 -3.79
N LYS A 214 -27.44 -2.46 -2.68
CA LYS A 214 -27.42 -3.74 -1.96
C LYS A 214 -28.80 -4.17 -1.49
N LYS A 215 -29.60 -3.22 -0.99
CA LYS A 215 -30.98 -3.47 -0.53
C LYS A 215 -31.89 -3.86 -1.70
N GLU A 216 -31.80 -3.16 -2.82
CA GLU A 216 -32.54 -3.48 -4.05
C GLU A 216 -32.17 -4.88 -4.58
N CYS A 217 -30.88 -5.23 -4.61
CA CYS A 217 -30.44 -6.58 -4.98
C CYS A 217 -31.03 -7.66 -4.05
N PHE A 218 -31.06 -7.40 -2.73
CA PHE A 218 -31.63 -8.33 -1.77
C PHE A 218 -33.15 -8.51 -1.96
N GLU A 219 -33.88 -7.41 -2.19
CA GLU A 219 -35.32 -7.47 -2.48
C GLU A 219 -35.61 -8.23 -3.78
N TRP A 220 -34.82 -7.98 -4.83
CA TRP A 220 -34.97 -8.65 -6.11
C TRP A 220 -34.71 -10.15 -5.99
N LYS A 221 -33.69 -10.53 -5.21
CA LYS A 221 -33.39 -11.92 -4.87
C LYS A 221 -34.55 -12.62 -4.13
N ASN A 222 -35.16 -11.95 -3.15
CA ASN A 222 -36.32 -12.50 -2.44
C ASN A 222 -37.53 -12.68 -3.36
N LYS A 223 -37.76 -11.74 -4.29
CA LYS A 223 -38.82 -11.87 -5.30
C LYS A 223 -38.58 -13.07 -6.21
N ILE A 224 -37.35 -13.28 -6.69
CA ILE A 224 -37.00 -14.45 -7.51
C ILE A 224 -37.22 -15.75 -6.73
N SER A 225 -36.77 -15.82 -5.48
CA SER A 225 -36.94 -17.02 -4.64
C SER A 225 -38.42 -17.37 -4.45
N ASN A 226 -39.25 -16.37 -4.14
CA ASN A 226 -40.70 -16.55 -4.01
C ASN A 226 -41.37 -17.00 -5.31
N VAL A 227 -40.93 -16.49 -6.47
CA VAL A 227 -41.45 -16.91 -7.77
C VAL A 227 -41.03 -18.35 -8.08
N ARG A 228 -39.77 -18.74 -7.81
CA ARG A 228 -39.31 -20.13 -7.96
C ARG A 228 -40.11 -21.10 -7.11
N GLN A 229 -40.32 -20.79 -5.83
CA GLN A 229 -41.13 -21.64 -4.94
C GLN A 229 -42.57 -21.82 -5.42
N LYS A 230 -43.17 -20.80 -6.04
CA LYS A 230 -44.53 -20.90 -6.61
C LYS A 230 -44.59 -21.75 -7.87
N ILE A 231 -43.52 -21.77 -8.66
CA ILE A 231 -43.42 -22.60 -9.87
C ILE A 231 -43.18 -24.06 -9.50
N GLU A 232 -42.36 -24.33 -8.47
CA GLU A 232 -42.07 -25.70 -7.98
C GLU A 232 -43.23 -26.32 -7.19
N ALA A 233 -44.21 -25.52 -6.77
CA ALA A 233 -45.42 -25.98 -6.08
C ALA A 233 -46.62 -26.26 -7.01
N GLN A 234 -46.46 -26.12 -8.32
CA GLN A 234 -47.42 -26.51 -9.36
C GLN A 234 -46.98 -27.81 -10.04
#